data_AF-A0A3N0DJP3-F1
#
_entry.id   AF-A0A3N0DJP3-F1
#
_cell.length_a   1.000
_cell.length_b   1.000
_cell.length_c   1.000
_cell.angle_alpha   90.00
_cell.angle_beta   90.00
_cell.angle_gamma   90.00
#
_symmetry.space_group_name_H-M   'P 1'
#
loop_
_entity.id
_entity.type
_entity.pdbx_description
1 polymer ?
#
loop_
_entity_poly.entity_id
_entity_poly.type
_entity_poly.pdbx_seq_one_letter_code
_entity_poly.pdbx_strand_id
1 'polypeptide(L)'
;MSQPPVDPPPPYGHQWPAPPPPPPPWQYPPWPPAGSPYEQPKSGTNGFTIAALVFGIIPICFLGIIFGIVGLVQASKSGEKGKGLAIAGIVLNVVWLIGGFTVALISSSDGSDVSQPSPSRHASFGLKVGQCVNGLVGELKAESIEPVACALAHEGEVFAVIDLPSGRYPGITQVRKRADTDCFRRLEEDHPQAYDDKRVSVDYVYPSQRSWDHGDRELTCLVEYDTRRAGSIDDAYLTGG
;
A
#
# COMPACT_ATOMS: atom_id res chain seq x y z
N MET A 1 35.22 -39.61 -111.45
CA MET A 1 34.97 -40.24 -110.14
C MET A 1 35.44 -39.25 -109.08
N SER A 2 34.68 -38.17 -108.90
CA SER A 2 33.64 -38.04 -107.85
C SER A 2 34.29 -37.79 -106.48
N GLN A 3 34.56 -36.52 -106.16
CA GLN A 3 34.82 -36.06 -104.79
C GLN A 3 33.49 -36.04 -104.01
N PRO A 4 33.39 -36.74 -102.87
CA PRO A 4 32.27 -36.61 -101.94
C PRO A 4 32.77 -36.03 -100.58
N PRO A 5 31.88 -35.58 -99.70
CA PRO A 5 31.79 -34.19 -99.28
C PRO A 5 32.71 -33.83 -98.11
N VAL A 6 33.08 -32.54 -98.04
CA VAL A 6 33.73 -31.92 -96.89
C VAL A 6 32.71 -31.81 -95.75
N ASP A 7 33.01 -32.42 -94.61
CA ASP A 7 32.18 -32.34 -93.41
C ASP A 7 32.11 -30.90 -92.85
N PRO A 8 30.96 -30.47 -92.32
CA PRO A 8 30.81 -29.15 -91.71
C PRO A 8 31.65 -29.02 -90.43
N PRO A 9 32.17 -27.81 -90.11
CA PRO A 9 33.01 -27.60 -88.94
C PRO A 9 32.23 -27.78 -87.62
N PRO A 10 32.89 -28.22 -86.54
CA PRO A 10 32.25 -28.50 -85.26
C PRO A 10 31.68 -27.23 -84.61
N PRO A 11 30.58 -27.36 -83.83
CA PRO A 11 29.92 -26.22 -83.21
C PRO A 11 30.81 -25.54 -82.16
N TYR A 12 30.80 -24.22 -82.20
CA TYR A 12 31.50 -23.35 -81.26
C TYR A 12 30.94 -23.49 -79.83
N GLY A 13 31.86 -23.64 -78.88
CA GLY A 13 31.85 -22.84 -77.64
C GLY A 13 30.90 -23.27 -76.52
N HIS A 14 31.43 -24.10 -75.60
CA HIS A 14 31.09 -23.94 -74.18
C HIS A 14 32.34 -23.43 -73.45
N GLN A 15 32.45 -22.11 -73.35
CA GLN A 15 33.40 -21.46 -72.45
C GLN A 15 32.93 -21.74 -71.02
N TRP A 16 33.64 -22.60 -70.31
CA TRP A 16 33.51 -22.72 -68.87
C TRP A 16 33.95 -21.39 -68.22
N PRO A 17 33.21 -20.86 -67.23
CA PRO A 17 33.63 -19.66 -66.53
C PRO A 17 34.99 -19.91 -65.87
N ALA A 18 35.90 -18.95 -66.02
CA ALA A 18 37.23 -19.02 -65.43
C ALA A 18 37.14 -19.18 -63.90
N PRO A 19 38.03 -19.97 -63.28
CA PRO A 19 38.09 -20.06 -61.82
C PRO A 19 38.38 -18.68 -61.21
N PRO A 20 37.80 -18.36 -60.05
CA PRO A 20 37.99 -17.06 -59.41
C PRO A 20 39.47 -16.83 -59.07
N PRO A 21 39.95 -15.57 -59.11
CA PRO A 21 41.32 -15.25 -58.76
C PRO A 21 41.64 -15.62 -57.31
N PRO A 22 42.89 -15.99 -57.00
CA PRO A 22 43.30 -16.28 -55.63
C PRO A 22 43.13 -15.04 -54.74
N PRO A 23 42.76 -15.21 -53.46
CA PRO A 23 42.60 -14.09 -52.54
C PRO A 23 43.93 -13.35 -52.36
N PRO A 24 43.90 -12.02 -52.16
CA PRO A 24 45.10 -11.24 -51.92
C PRO A 24 45.85 -11.71 -50.65
N PRO A 25 47.18 -11.56 -50.59
CA PRO A 25 47.96 -11.94 -49.42
C PRO A 25 47.48 -11.15 -48.19
N TRP A 26 47.27 -11.85 -47.08
CA TRP A 26 46.94 -11.22 -45.81
C TRP A 26 48.10 -10.31 -45.37
N GLN A 27 47.88 -9.01 -45.44
CA GLN A 27 48.72 -8.04 -44.74
C GLN A 27 48.29 -8.04 -43.27
N TYR A 28 49.14 -8.59 -42.41
CA TYR A 28 48.94 -8.50 -40.96
C TYR A 28 49.04 -7.03 -40.51
N PRO A 29 48.09 -6.54 -39.69
CA PRO A 29 48.24 -5.23 -39.07
C PRO A 29 49.47 -5.21 -38.15
N PRO A 30 50.16 -4.06 -38.02
CA PRO A 30 51.31 -3.93 -37.13
C PRO A 30 50.95 -4.32 -35.70
N TRP A 31 51.81 -5.11 -35.05
CA TRP A 31 51.64 -5.44 -33.64
C TRP A 31 51.63 -4.17 -32.79
N PRO A 32 50.64 -3.97 -31.90
CA PRO A 32 50.63 -2.85 -30.99
C PRO A 32 51.81 -2.94 -30.00
N PRO A 33 52.38 -1.82 -29.55
CA PRO A 33 53.50 -1.79 -28.61
C PRO A 33 53.16 -2.55 -27.32
N ALA A 34 54.09 -3.40 -26.87
CA ALA A 34 53.99 -4.10 -25.60
C ALA A 34 53.96 -3.08 -24.45
N GLY A 35 52.77 -2.86 -23.88
CA GLY A 35 52.61 -1.91 -22.76
C GLY A 35 51.27 -1.17 -22.69
N SER A 36 50.33 -1.41 -23.60
CA SER A 36 48.97 -0.90 -23.44
C SER A 36 48.21 -1.75 -22.40
N PRO A 37 47.65 -1.16 -21.33
CA PRO A 37 46.74 -1.90 -20.46
C PRO A 37 45.50 -2.24 -21.28
N TYR A 38 45.25 -3.52 -21.49
CA TYR A 38 43.97 -4.00 -21.98
C TYR A 38 42.90 -3.64 -20.94
N GLU A 39 42.09 -2.61 -21.20
CA GLU A 39 40.83 -2.43 -20.49
C GLU A 39 39.95 -3.63 -20.84
N GLN A 40 39.89 -4.59 -19.92
CA GLN A 40 38.95 -5.68 -20.04
C GLN A 40 37.53 -5.10 -19.89
N PRO A 41 36.59 -5.39 -20.82
CA PRO A 41 35.19 -5.14 -20.55
C PRO A 41 34.81 -6.02 -19.35
N LYS A 42 34.63 -5.40 -18.18
CA LYS A 42 34.10 -6.07 -17.00
C LYS A 42 32.65 -6.44 -17.30
N SER A 43 32.42 -7.59 -17.93
CA SER A 43 31.12 -8.26 -17.91
C SER A 43 30.91 -8.86 -16.51
N GLY A 44 30.82 -7.99 -15.52
CA GLY A 44 30.32 -8.34 -14.21
C GLY A 44 28.84 -7.98 -14.20
N THR A 45 27.98 -8.97 -14.00
CA THR A 45 26.58 -8.72 -13.65
C THR A 45 26.60 -7.82 -12.41
N ASN A 46 26.25 -6.54 -12.59
CA ASN A 46 26.35 -5.57 -11.52
C ASN A 46 25.51 -6.07 -10.34
N GLY A 47 26.13 -6.19 -9.16
CA GLY A 47 25.43 -6.66 -7.94
C GLY A 47 24.17 -5.86 -7.64
N PHE A 48 24.08 -4.64 -8.18
CA PHE A 48 22.88 -3.80 -8.18
C PHE A 48 21.69 -4.41 -8.93
N THR A 49 21.90 -5.12 -10.04
CA THR A 49 20.85 -5.84 -10.78
C THR A 49 20.30 -7.02 -9.97
N ILE A 50 21.18 -7.73 -9.25
CA ILE A 50 20.78 -8.81 -8.34
C ILE A 50 20.08 -8.23 -7.11
N ALA A 51 20.57 -7.13 -6.55
CA ALA A 51 19.92 -6.42 -5.46
C ALA A 51 18.52 -5.93 -5.85
N ALA A 52 18.34 -5.37 -7.04
CA ALA A 52 17.03 -4.94 -7.54
C ALA A 52 16.04 -6.11 -7.67
N LEU A 53 16.51 -7.31 -8.05
CA LEU A 53 15.68 -8.53 -8.11
C LEU A 53 15.26 -8.99 -6.71
N VAL A 54 16.22 -9.01 -5.76
CA VAL A 54 15.99 -9.49 -4.39
C VAL A 54 15.08 -8.52 -3.61
N PHE A 55 15.29 -7.20 -3.75
CA PHE A 55 14.47 -6.18 -3.12
C PHE A 55 13.09 -6.00 -3.77
N GLY A 56 12.90 -6.46 -5.01
CA GLY A 56 11.59 -6.47 -5.67
C GLY A 56 10.64 -7.57 -5.17
N ILE A 57 11.16 -8.62 -4.54
CA ILE A 57 10.39 -9.80 -4.09
C ILE A 57 9.90 -9.66 -2.63
N ILE A 58 10.49 -8.77 -1.82
CA ILE A 58 10.17 -8.64 -0.38
C ILE A 58 9.51 -7.28 -0.10
N PRO A 59 8.17 -7.18 -0.04
CA PRO A 59 7.46 -5.93 0.18
C PRO A 59 7.37 -5.63 1.68
N ILE A 60 8.49 -5.33 2.34
CA ILE A 60 8.50 -4.97 3.78
C ILE A 60 8.91 -3.52 4.05
N CYS A 61 9.51 -2.80 3.10
CA CYS A 61 9.83 -1.40 3.33
C CYS A 61 9.62 -0.57 2.05
N PHE A 62 8.89 0.53 2.17
CA PHE A 62 8.59 1.55 1.15
C PHE A 62 9.82 2.19 0.45
N LEU A 63 11.05 1.68 0.68
CA LEU A 63 12.25 2.10 -0.02
C LEU A 63 12.34 1.57 -1.46
N GLY A 64 11.61 0.51 -1.82
CA GLY A 64 11.64 -0.06 -3.18
C GLY A 64 11.17 0.91 -4.27
N ILE A 65 10.20 1.76 -3.95
CA ILE A 65 9.67 2.77 -4.88
C ILE A 65 10.72 3.86 -5.15
N ILE A 66 11.43 4.31 -4.10
CA ILE A 66 12.44 5.36 -4.20
C ILE A 66 13.65 4.87 -5.01
N PHE A 67 14.14 3.64 -4.74
CA PHE A 67 15.24 3.06 -5.48
C PHE A 67 14.88 2.68 -6.92
N GLY A 68 13.62 2.31 -7.18
CA GLY A 68 13.11 2.07 -8.54
C GLY A 68 13.19 3.32 -9.42
N ILE A 69 12.84 4.49 -8.89
CA ILE A 69 12.92 5.77 -9.62
C ILE A 69 14.38 6.14 -9.91
N VAL A 70 15.29 5.98 -8.94
CA VAL A 70 16.72 6.30 -9.12
C VAL A 70 17.40 5.33 -10.10
N GLY A 71 17.02 4.05 -10.09
CA GLY A 71 17.49 3.05 -11.05
C GLY A 71 17.07 3.35 -12.49
N LEU A 72 15.86 3.86 -12.69
CA LEU A 72 15.37 4.27 -14.01
C LEU A 72 16.15 5.46 -14.59
N VAL A 73 16.49 6.43 -13.73
CA VAL A 73 17.25 7.62 -14.15
C VAL A 73 18.71 7.29 -14.49
N GLN A 74 19.35 6.33 -13.82
CA GLN A 74 20.71 5.89 -14.17
C GLN A 74 20.76 5.03 -15.45
N ALA A 75 19.77 4.17 -15.66
CA ALA A 75 19.65 3.39 -16.90
C ALA A 75 19.44 4.29 -18.14
N SER A 76 18.82 5.46 -17.96
CA SER A 76 18.63 6.42 -19.05
C SER A 76 19.92 7.14 -19.50
N LYS A 77 20.93 7.24 -18.61
CA LYS A 77 22.16 7.99 -18.87
C LYS A 77 23.30 7.17 -19.48
N SER A 78 23.28 5.85 -19.35
CA SER A 78 24.41 5.01 -19.78
C SER A 78 24.46 4.71 -21.28
N GLY A 79 23.39 4.97 -22.06
CA GLY A 79 23.43 4.84 -23.53
C GLY A 79 23.76 3.43 -24.07
N GLU A 80 23.90 2.43 -23.21
CA GLU A 80 24.28 1.07 -23.57
C GLU A 80 23.06 0.15 -23.61
N LYS A 81 23.17 -0.88 -24.45
CA LYS A 81 22.12 -1.81 -24.89
C LYS A 81 21.43 -2.53 -23.71
N GLY A 82 20.46 -1.89 -23.06
CA GLY A 82 19.71 -2.46 -21.92
C GLY A 82 18.21 -2.26 -21.95
N LYS A 83 17.67 -1.61 -23.00
CA LYS A 83 16.24 -1.23 -23.09
C LYS A 83 15.29 -2.44 -22.99
N GLY A 84 15.69 -3.62 -23.49
CA GLY A 84 14.84 -4.82 -23.47
C GLY A 84 14.59 -5.40 -22.07
N LEU A 85 15.59 -5.39 -21.18
CA LEU A 85 15.47 -5.99 -19.85
C LEU A 85 14.67 -5.09 -18.89
N ALA A 86 14.82 -3.76 -19.02
CA ALA A 86 14.02 -2.81 -18.25
C ALA A 86 12.52 -2.90 -18.62
N ILE A 87 12.22 -3.08 -19.91
CA ILE A 87 10.84 -3.29 -20.38
C ILE A 87 10.30 -4.62 -19.85
N ALA A 88 11.10 -5.70 -19.85
CA ALA A 88 10.68 -6.99 -19.29
C ALA A 88 10.34 -6.89 -17.79
N GLY A 89 11.10 -6.13 -17.01
CA GLY A 89 10.82 -5.89 -15.59
C GLY A 89 9.52 -5.13 -15.34
N ILE A 90 9.22 -4.11 -16.15
CA ILE A 90 7.95 -3.37 -16.07
C ILE A 90 6.78 -4.27 -16.46
N VAL A 91 6.92 -5.03 -17.54
CA VAL A 91 5.86 -5.95 -18.02
C VAL A 91 5.56 -7.03 -16.98
N LEU A 92 6.60 -7.63 -16.36
CA LEU A 92 6.41 -8.60 -15.28
C LEU A 92 5.70 -7.98 -14.06
N ASN A 93 6.02 -6.74 -13.69
CA ASN A 93 5.36 -6.06 -12.58
C ASN A 93 3.88 -5.75 -12.89
N VAL A 94 3.59 -5.28 -14.11
CA VAL A 94 2.20 -5.02 -14.55
C VAL A 94 1.40 -6.30 -14.65
N VAL A 95 1.98 -7.39 -15.15
CA VAL A 95 1.34 -8.71 -15.20
C VAL A 95 1.08 -9.25 -13.79
N TRP A 96 1.99 -9.00 -12.83
CA TRP A 96 1.79 -9.38 -11.43
C TRP A 96 0.76 -8.51 -10.72
N LEU A 97 0.67 -7.22 -11.03
CA LEU A 97 -0.40 -6.35 -10.53
C LEU A 97 -1.77 -6.77 -11.07
N ILE A 98 -1.86 -7.11 -12.36
CA ILE A 98 -3.14 -7.52 -12.98
C ILE A 98 -3.52 -8.96 -12.56
N GLY A 99 -2.56 -9.88 -12.54
CA GLY A 99 -2.75 -11.27 -12.11
C GLY A 99 -2.94 -11.42 -10.60
N GLY A 100 -2.18 -10.67 -9.80
CA GLY A 100 -2.32 -10.61 -8.35
C GLY A 100 -3.64 -9.95 -7.93
N PHE A 101 -4.10 -8.93 -8.65
CA PHE A 101 -5.41 -8.32 -8.41
C PHE A 101 -6.57 -9.27 -8.75
N THR A 102 -6.45 -10.08 -9.80
CA THR A 102 -7.50 -11.06 -10.16
C THR A 102 -7.51 -12.28 -9.25
N VAL A 103 -6.36 -12.79 -8.80
CA VAL A 103 -6.29 -13.87 -7.80
C VAL A 103 -6.70 -13.38 -6.40
N ALA A 104 -6.37 -12.14 -6.02
CA ALA A 104 -6.81 -11.55 -4.76
C ALA A 104 -8.34 -11.42 -4.68
N LEU A 105 -9.03 -11.10 -5.78
CA LEU A 105 -10.49 -11.02 -5.79
C LEU A 105 -11.19 -12.38 -5.69
N ILE A 106 -10.55 -13.48 -6.13
CA ILE A 106 -11.15 -14.82 -6.08
C ILE A 106 -10.82 -15.53 -4.75
N SER A 107 -9.66 -15.23 -4.14
CA SER A 107 -9.23 -15.83 -2.87
C SER A 107 -9.72 -15.11 -1.61
N SER A 108 -10.47 -14.02 -1.74
CA SER A 108 -11.00 -13.24 -0.61
C SER A 108 -12.27 -13.85 -0.01
N SER A 109 -12.29 -15.17 0.24
CA SER A 109 -13.31 -15.82 1.07
C SER A 109 -12.78 -16.34 2.41
N ASP A 110 -11.56 -15.99 2.83
CA ASP A 110 -11.11 -16.23 4.21
C ASP A 110 -10.51 -14.96 4.82
N GLY A 111 -11.02 -14.62 6.00
CA GLY A 111 -10.90 -13.33 6.64
C GLY A 111 -9.50 -12.97 7.12
N SER A 112 -9.15 -11.70 6.93
CA SER A 112 -8.09 -10.96 7.65
C SER A 112 -8.33 -9.48 7.38
N ASP A 113 -8.92 -8.78 8.33
CA ASP A 113 -9.18 -7.34 8.27
C ASP A 113 -7.86 -6.56 8.20
N VAL A 114 -7.56 -6.01 7.02
CA VAL A 114 -6.52 -5.00 6.83
C VAL A 114 -7.18 -3.63 6.99
N SER A 115 -6.99 -3.01 8.16
CA SER A 115 -7.34 -1.62 8.40
C SER A 115 -6.64 -0.69 7.40
N GLN A 116 -7.41 -0.16 6.45
CA GLN A 116 -7.00 0.98 5.64
C GLN A 116 -6.99 2.26 6.49
N PRO A 117 -6.05 3.20 6.27
CA PRO A 117 -6.17 4.56 6.77
C PRO A 117 -7.29 5.24 5.98
N SER A 118 -8.48 5.33 6.58
CA SER A 118 -9.62 6.00 5.97
C SER A 118 -9.39 7.52 5.99
N PRO A 119 -9.55 8.24 4.86
CA PRO A 119 -9.51 9.69 4.86
C PRO A 119 -10.78 10.19 5.55
N SER A 120 -10.60 10.88 6.68
CA SER A 120 -11.55 11.87 7.23
C SER A 120 -13.04 11.49 7.10
N ARG A 121 -13.49 10.48 7.84
CA ARG A 121 -14.90 10.37 8.22
C ARG A 121 -14.97 10.64 9.71
N HIS A 122 -15.82 11.58 10.09
CA HIS A 122 -16.14 11.95 11.48
C HIS A 122 -16.28 10.69 12.33
N ALA A 123 -15.22 10.33 13.05
CA ALA A 123 -15.11 9.06 13.75
C ALA A 123 -15.99 9.01 15.03
N SER A 124 -16.80 10.06 15.23
CA SER A 124 -17.83 10.16 16.26
C SER A 124 -19.08 9.32 15.97
N PHE A 125 -19.28 8.82 14.74
CA PHE A 125 -20.44 7.96 14.39
C PHE A 125 -20.06 6.47 14.41
N GLY A 126 -20.90 5.64 15.02
CA GLY A 126 -20.73 4.18 15.02
C GLY A 126 -19.68 3.70 16.02
N LEU A 127 -19.45 4.48 17.08
CA LEU A 127 -18.72 4.06 18.25
C LEU A 127 -19.48 2.94 18.96
N LYS A 128 -18.76 1.91 19.40
CA LYS A 128 -19.32 0.70 20.02
C LYS A 128 -18.87 0.60 21.47
N VAL A 129 -19.72 0.02 22.30
CA VAL A 129 -19.38 -0.33 23.68
C VAL A 129 -18.06 -1.12 23.72
N GLY A 130 -17.17 -0.74 24.64
CA GLY A 130 -15.83 -1.31 24.81
C GLY A 130 -14.75 -0.66 23.94
N GLN A 131 -15.07 0.37 23.15
CA GLN A 131 -14.06 1.09 22.38
C GLN A 131 -13.40 2.18 23.21
N CYS A 132 -12.10 2.04 23.42
CA CYS A 132 -11.25 3.09 23.98
C CYS A 132 -10.96 4.16 22.91
N VAL A 133 -10.91 5.43 23.32
CA VAL A 133 -10.90 6.56 22.40
C VAL A 133 -9.98 7.70 22.85
N ASN A 134 -9.56 8.50 21.86
CA ASN A 134 -8.92 9.81 22.04
C ASN A 134 -9.74 10.90 21.34
N GLY A 135 -9.42 12.16 21.63
CA GLY A 135 -10.12 13.33 21.08
C GLY A 135 -11.26 13.79 21.97
N LEU A 136 -11.26 13.42 23.26
CA LEU A 136 -12.26 13.84 24.24
C LEU A 136 -11.87 15.15 24.96
N VAL A 137 -10.61 15.56 24.86
CA VAL A 137 -10.11 16.80 25.45
C VAL A 137 -9.77 17.84 24.38
N GLY A 138 -10.00 19.12 24.69
CA GLY A 138 -9.65 20.25 23.81
C GLY A 138 -10.81 20.78 22.95
N GLU A 139 -10.54 21.80 22.14
CA GLU A 139 -11.56 22.57 21.42
C GLU A 139 -12.28 21.81 20.29
N LEU A 140 -11.71 20.69 19.82
CA LEU A 140 -12.21 19.89 18.69
C LEU A 140 -12.93 18.61 19.11
N LYS A 141 -13.32 18.50 20.39
CA LYS A 141 -13.93 17.32 21.03
C LYS A 141 -15.05 16.63 20.24
N ALA A 142 -15.81 17.38 19.45
CA ALA A 142 -16.97 16.86 18.70
C ALA A 142 -16.69 16.52 17.22
N GLU A 143 -15.49 16.82 16.70
CA GLU A 143 -15.23 16.71 15.25
C GLU A 143 -14.63 15.37 14.84
N SER A 144 -13.84 14.74 15.73
CA SER A 144 -13.20 13.45 15.48
C SER A 144 -12.81 12.74 16.77
N ILE A 145 -13.60 11.76 17.19
CA ILE A 145 -13.22 10.81 18.24
C ILE A 145 -12.52 9.62 17.61
N GLU A 146 -11.28 9.33 18.01
CA GLU A 146 -10.46 8.29 17.39
C GLU A 146 -10.45 7.01 18.24
N PRO A 147 -10.97 5.87 17.73
CA PRO A 147 -10.83 4.59 18.40
C PRO A 147 -9.37 4.14 18.46
N VAL A 148 -8.94 3.69 19.62
CA VAL A 148 -7.59 3.18 19.87
C VAL A 148 -7.65 1.87 20.67
N ALA A 149 -6.55 1.11 20.65
CA ALA A 149 -6.46 -0.10 21.46
C ALA A 149 -6.41 0.26 22.96
N CYS A 150 -7.26 -0.37 23.77
CA CYS A 150 -7.31 -0.11 25.22
C CYS A 150 -6.00 -0.40 25.95
N ALA A 151 -5.15 -1.27 25.41
CA ALA A 151 -3.80 -1.53 25.94
C ALA A 151 -2.85 -0.32 25.84
N LEU A 152 -3.20 0.68 25.02
CA LEU A 152 -2.47 1.94 24.90
C LEU A 152 -3.11 3.01 25.78
N ALA A 153 -2.32 4.02 26.16
CA ALA A 153 -2.83 5.16 26.90
C ALA A 153 -3.87 5.94 26.07
N HIS A 154 -5.06 6.14 26.63
CA HIS A 154 -6.20 6.78 25.97
C HIS A 154 -6.98 7.67 26.93
N GLU A 155 -7.86 8.51 26.39
CA GLU A 155 -8.60 9.54 27.14
C GLU A 155 -9.92 9.05 27.71
N GLY A 156 -10.52 8.03 27.10
CA GLY A 156 -11.80 7.52 27.55
C GLY A 156 -12.25 6.24 26.86
N GLU A 157 -13.44 5.78 27.21
CA GLU A 157 -14.02 4.55 26.67
C GLU A 157 -15.54 4.67 26.54
N VAL A 158 -16.08 4.08 25.47
CA VAL A 158 -17.52 3.96 25.25
C VAL A 158 -18.07 2.86 26.14
N PHE A 159 -18.95 3.19 27.09
CA PHE A 159 -19.55 2.21 27.98
C PHE A 159 -21.02 1.93 27.66
N ALA A 160 -21.71 2.83 26.95
CA ALA A 160 -23.07 2.59 26.50
C ALA A 160 -23.37 3.26 25.14
N VAL A 161 -24.23 2.63 24.36
CA VAL A 161 -24.82 3.17 23.13
C VAL A 161 -26.33 2.99 23.22
N ILE A 162 -27.06 4.09 23.02
CA ILE A 162 -28.50 4.17 23.25
C ILE A 162 -29.19 4.73 22.01
N ASP A 163 -30.14 3.98 21.47
CA ASP A 163 -31.02 4.48 20.41
C ASP A 163 -32.08 5.43 21.00
N LEU A 164 -32.03 6.70 20.58
CA LEU A 164 -33.04 7.68 20.93
C LEU A 164 -34.36 7.40 20.19
N PRO A 165 -35.52 7.71 20.80
CA PRO A 165 -36.82 7.49 20.17
C PRO A 165 -36.93 8.11 18.78
N SER A 166 -37.58 7.39 17.87
CA SER A 166 -37.87 7.89 16.53
C SER A 166 -38.84 9.09 16.56
N GLY A 167 -38.83 9.88 15.50
CA GLY A 167 -39.68 11.06 15.36
C GLY A 167 -38.91 12.32 14.94
N ARG A 168 -39.54 13.47 15.17
CA ARG A 168 -38.95 14.80 14.88
C ARG A 168 -37.84 15.10 15.88
N TYR A 169 -36.78 15.80 15.43
CA TYR A 169 -35.70 16.23 16.31
C TYR A 169 -36.25 17.03 17.49
N PRO A 170 -36.06 16.59 18.75
CA PRO A 170 -36.67 17.22 19.92
C PRO A 170 -35.96 18.51 20.34
N GLY A 171 -34.84 18.84 19.68
CA GLY A 171 -33.99 19.98 20.02
C GLY A 171 -32.86 19.60 20.97
N ILE A 172 -31.74 20.31 20.82
CA ILE A 172 -30.48 20.03 21.51
C ILE A 172 -30.63 19.96 23.04
N THR A 173 -31.43 20.85 23.63
CA THR A 173 -31.64 20.89 25.08
C THR A 173 -32.28 19.61 25.61
N GLN A 174 -33.23 19.03 24.87
CA GLN A 174 -33.89 17.78 25.28
C GLN A 174 -32.97 16.58 25.09
N VAL A 175 -32.22 16.56 23.98
CA VAL A 175 -31.23 15.50 23.72
C VAL A 175 -30.17 15.47 24.82
N ARG A 176 -29.60 16.63 25.18
CA ARG A 176 -28.60 16.71 26.25
C ARG A 176 -29.15 16.32 27.61
N LYS A 177 -30.35 16.80 27.97
CA LYS A 177 -31.01 16.40 29.22
C LYS A 177 -31.22 14.89 29.30
N ARG A 178 -31.58 14.26 28.17
CA ARG A 178 -31.71 12.81 28.07
C ARG A 178 -30.36 12.12 28.22
N ALA A 179 -29.31 12.62 27.57
CA ALA A 179 -27.94 12.14 27.70
C ALA A 179 -27.45 12.17 29.14
N ASP A 180 -27.61 13.32 29.83
CA ASP A 180 -27.26 13.47 31.25
C ASP A 180 -28.00 12.45 32.13
N THR A 181 -29.27 12.15 31.83
CA THR A 181 -30.04 11.20 32.66
C THR A 181 -29.63 9.76 32.38
N ASP A 182 -29.57 9.38 31.10
CA ASP A 182 -29.37 7.98 30.72
C ASP A 182 -27.92 7.53 30.86
N CYS A 183 -26.94 8.37 30.50
CA CYS A 183 -25.53 7.99 30.60
C CYS A 183 -25.09 7.84 32.06
N PHE A 184 -25.49 8.76 32.95
CA PHE A 184 -25.17 8.64 34.37
C PHE A 184 -25.84 7.43 35.02
N ARG A 185 -27.12 7.18 34.72
CA ARG A 185 -27.83 5.98 35.20
C ARG A 185 -27.12 4.70 34.74
N ARG A 186 -26.74 4.63 33.46
CA ARG A 186 -26.02 3.47 32.91
C ARG A 186 -24.67 3.26 33.56
N LEU A 187 -23.90 4.32 33.82
CA LEU A 187 -22.63 4.21 34.51
C LEU A 187 -22.81 3.66 35.94
N GLU A 188 -23.80 4.17 36.67
CA GLU A 188 -24.12 3.73 38.04
C GLU A 188 -24.58 2.26 38.08
N GLU A 189 -25.45 1.85 37.15
CA GLU A 189 -26.00 0.49 37.07
C GLU A 189 -24.98 -0.54 36.58
N ASP A 190 -24.26 -0.23 35.50
CA ASP A 190 -23.44 -1.21 34.78
C ASP A 190 -21.96 -1.19 35.26
N HIS A 191 -21.46 -0.06 35.77
CA HIS A 191 -20.05 0.13 36.17
C HIS A 191 -19.91 0.92 37.50
N PRO A 192 -20.47 0.44 38.63
CA PRO A 192 -20.54 1.20 39.89
C PRO A 192 -19.17 1.65 40.43
N GLN A 193 -18.11 0.89 40.17
CA GLN A 193 -16.75 1.27 40.60
C GLN A 193 -16.23 2.51 39.87
N ALA A 194 -16.59 2.67 38.59
CA ALA A 194 -16.22 3.85 37.81
C ALA A 194 -17.09 5.06 38.17
N TYR A 195 -18.36 4.84 38.54
CA TYR A 195 -19.26 5.88 39.03
C TYR A 195 -18.74 6.57 40.30
N ASP A 196 -18.13 5.80 41.21
CA ASP A 196 -17.57 6.32 42.47
C ASP A 196 -16.13 6.89 42.32
N ASP A 197 -15.46 6.68 41.18
CA ASP A 197 -14.09 7.16 40.95
C ASP A 197 -14.07 8.62 40.48
N LYS A 198 -13.45 9.50 41.29
CA LYS A 198 -13.34 10.94 41.01
C LYS A 198 -12.45 11.28 39.82
N ARG A 199 -11.67 10.32 39.31
CA ARG A 199 -10.84 10.45 38.10
C ARG A 199 -11.62 10.15 36.83
N VAL A 200 -12.85 9.65 36.97
CA VAL A 200 -13.76 9.31 35.88
C VAL A 200 -14.86 10.36 35.82
N SER A 201 -15.16 10.82 34.61
CA SER A 201 -16.29 11.71 34.34
C SER A 201 -17.12 11.16 33.18
N VAL A 202 -18.43 11.42 33.20
CA VAL A 202 -19.33 11.04 32.11
C VAL A 202 -19.29 12.12 31.03
N ASP A 203 -19.18 11.66 29.80
CA ASP A 203 -19.28 12.46 28.59
C ASP A 203 -20.15 11.74 27.56
N TYR A 204 -20.54 12.45 26.49
CA TYR A 204 -21.44 11.89 25.50
C TYR A 204 -21.34 12.52 24.11
N VAL A 205 -21.57 11.68 23.10
CA VAL A 205 -21.84 12.09 21.72
C VAL A 205 -23.32 11.88 21.44
N TYR A 206 -23.95 12.83 20.79
CA TYR A 206 -25.39 12.79 20.51
C TYR A 206 -25.68 13.34 19.11
N PRO A 207 -26.85 13.00 18.54
CA PRO A 207 -27.20 13.46 17.20
C PRO A 207 -27.42 14.97 17.17
N SER A 208 -26.85 15.60 16.15
CA SER A 208 -27.20 16.95 15.73
C SER A 208 -28.53 16.93 14.97
N GLN A 209 -29.16 18.09 14.75
CA GLN A 209 -30.33 18.17 13.87
C GLN A 209 -30.01 17.63 12.46
N ARG A 210 -28.84 17.97 11.92
CA ARG A 210 -28.42 17.53 10.58
C ARG A 210 -28.27 16.02 10.50
N SER A 211 -27.59 15.39 11.46
CA SER A 211 -27.45 13.92 11.46
C SER A 211 -28.79 13.24 11.73
N TRP A 212 -29.65 13.83 12.57
CA TRP A 212 -31.01 13.36 12.81
C TRP A 212 -31.86 13.33 11.52
N ASP A 213 -31.74 14.33 10.67
CA ASP A 213 -32.43 14.36 9.37
C ASP A 213 -31.93 13.25 8.41
N HIS A 214 -30.75 12.70 8.67
CA HIS A 214 -30.17 11.55 7.96
C HIS A 214 -30.35 10.21 8.70
N GLY A 215 -31.15 10.17 9.76
CA GLY A 215 -31.51 8.94 10.46
C GLY A 215 -30.65 8.59 11.67
N ASP A 216 -29.66 9.42 12.02
CA ASP A 216 -28.87 9.22 13.23
C ASP A 216 -29.70 9.47 14.49
N ARG A 217 -29.79 8.47 15.35
CA ARG A 217 -30.49 8.49 16.64
C ARG A 217 -29.58 8.03 17.77
N GLU A 218 -28.28 7.92 17.53
CA GLU A 218 -27.35 7.26 18.42
C GLU A 218 -26.87 8.23 19.50
N LEU A 219 -27.20 7.95 20.76
CA LEU A 219 -26.59 8.57 21.93
C LEU A 219 -25.48 7.63 22.43
N THR A 220 -24.24 8.07 22.32
CA THR A 220 -23.06 7.33 22.77
C THR A 220 -22.57 7.93 24.08
N CYS A 221 -22.53 7.11 25.13
CA CYS A 221 -22.05 7.50 26.45
C CYS A 221 -20.60 7.03 26.61
N LEU A 222 -19.74 7.94 27.05
CA LEU A 222 -18.32 7.72 27.23
C LEU A 222 -17.92 8.07 28.66
N VAL A 223 -16.94 7.35 29.17
CA VAL A 223 -16.16 7.84 30.29
C VAL A 223 -14.96 8.61 29.77
N GLU A 224 -14.64 9.71 30.42
CA GLU A 224 -13.41 10.48 30.23
C GLU A 224 -12.58 10.40 31.50
N TYR A 225 -11.28 10.16 31.34
CA TYR A 225 -10.32 10.07 32.44
C TYR A 225 -9.57 11.39 32.62
N ASP A 226 -9.33 11.78 33.87
CA ASP A 226 -8.55 12.98 34.21
C ASP A 226 -7.11 12.96 33.64
N THR A 227 -6.57 11.76 33.48
CA THR A 227 -5.25 11.46 32.97
C THR A 227 -5.33 10.24 32.06
N ARG A 228 -4.61 10.30 30.93
CA ARG A 228 -4.60 9.17 29.99
C ARG A 228 -4.05 7.92 30.65
N ARG A 229 -4.71 6.79 30.40
CA ARG A 229 -4.40 5.48 31.00
C ARG A 229 -4.64 4.35 30.02
N ALA A 230 -4.03 3.21 30.30
CA ALA A 230 -4.32 1.96 29.61
C ALA A 230 -5.30 1.11 30.43
N GLY A 231 -5.94 0.15 29.75
CA GLY A 231 -6.96 -0.73 30.32
C GLY A 231 -8.38 -0.20 30.14
N SER A 232 -9.33 -1.12 30.08
CA SER A 232 -10.77 -0.82 29.97
C SER A 232 -11.36 -0.34 31.31
N ILE A 233 -12.52 0.29 31.28
CA ILE A 233 -13.38 0.60 32.42
C ILE A 233 -13.78 -0.64 33.22
N ASP A 234 -13.79 -1.81 32.59
CA ASP A 234 -14.09 -3.08 33.26
C ASP A 234 -12.84 -3.73 33.88
N ASP A 235 -11.65 -3.17 33.62
CA ASP A 235 -10.42 -3.69 34.21
C ASP A 235 -10.32 -3.29 35.69
N ALA A 236 -9.94 -4.26 36.53
CA ALA A 236 -9.73 -4.06 37.97
C ALA A 236 -8.69 -2.97 38.31
N TYR A 237 -7.91 -2.51 37.33
CA TYR A 237 -6.93 -1.41 37.45
C TYR A 237 -7.54 -0.10 37.96
N LEU A 238 -8.86 0.09 37.81
CA LEU A 238 -9.57 1.23 38.39
C LEU A 238 -9.53 1.28 39.93
N THR A 239 -9.48 0.12 40.57
CA THR A 239 -9.62 -0.01 42.03
C THR A 239 -8.31 0.08 42.82
N GLY A 240 -7.18 0.31 42.16
CA GLY A 240 -5.86 0.38 42.80
C GLY A 240 -5.40 1.80 43.12
N GLY A 241 -5.76 2.30 44.30
CA GLY A 241 -5.20 3.49 44.95
C GLY A 241 -4.70 3.18 46.34
#